data_AF-A0A355YN83-F1
#
_entry.id   AF-A0A355YN83-F1
#
_cell.length_a   1.000
_cell.length_b   1.000
_cell.length_c   1.000
_cell.angle_alpha   90.00
_cell.angle_beta   90.00
_cell.angle_gamma   90.00
#
_symmetry.space_group_name_H-M   'P 1'
#
loop_
_entity.id
_entity.type
_entity.pdbx_description
1 polymer ?
#
loop_
_entity_poly.entity_id
_entity_poly.type
_entity_poly.pdbx_seq_one_letter_code
_entity_poly.pdbx_strand_id
1 'polypeptide(L)' 'YIDMLNGLDTEGVEPMSHVFPVHNVFREDVVENADERDKILANAPAAKEGAFKVPKTVE' A
#
# COMPACT_ATOMS: atom_id res chain seq x y z
N TYR A 1 -12.75 10.05 24.50
CA TYR A 1 -13.40 8.78 24.09
C TYR A 1 -12.35 7.68 23.93
N ILE A 2 -11.29 7.89 23.15
CA ILE A 2 -10.17 6.95 23.05
C ILE A 2 -9.46 6.73 24.40
N ASP A 3 -9.38 7.76 25.24
CA ASP A 3 -8.74 7.67 26.57
C ASP A 3 -9.35 6.63 27.52
N MET A 4 -10.60 6.18 27.25
CA MET A 4 -11.23 5.12 28.04
C MET A 4 -10.49 3.79 27.92
N LEU A 5 -9.78 3.56 26.81
CA LEU A 5 -9.01 2.33 26.58
C LEU A 5 -7.81 2.21 27.53
N ASN A 6 -7.28 3.32 28.04
CA ASN A 6 -6.19 3.31 29.03
C ASN A 6 -6.60 2.72 30.38
N GLY A 7 -7.91 2.53 30.63
CA GLY A 7 -8.42 1.90 31.85
C GLY A 7 -8.44 0.37 31.80
N LEU A 8 -8.04 -0.24 30.68
CA LEU A 8 -7.96 -1.69 30.52
C LEU A 8 -6.54 -2.16 30.81
N ASP A 9 -6.42 -3.22 31.60
CA ASP A 9 -5.15 -3.91 31.80
C ASP A 9 -4.87 -4.85 30.62
N THR A 10 -3.77 -4.59 29.92
CA THR A 10 -3.29 -5.42 28.80
C THR A 10 -1.87 -5.95 29.07
N GLU A 11 -1.44 -6.00 30.33
CA GLU A 11 -0.13 -6.55 30.68
C GLU A 11 -0.04 -8.01 30.25
N GLY A 12 1.01 -8.36 29.51
CA GLY A 12 1.23 -9.71 28.98
C GLY A 12 0.32 -10.11 27.81
N VAL A 13 -0.55 -9.22 27.31
CA VAL A 13 -1.34 -9.46 26.10
C VAL A 13 -0.58 -8.98 24.87
N GLU A 14 -0.17 -9.93 24.03
CA GLU A 14 0.49 -9.59 22.76
C GLU A 14 -0.48 -8.88 21.80
N PRO A 15 -0.06 -7.79 21.13
CA PRO A 15 -0.88 -7.10 20.16
C PRO A 15 -1.28 -8.01 18.99
N MET A 16 -2.57 -8.03 18.65
CA MET A 16 -3.07 -8.76 17.50
C MET A 16 -3.04 -7.87 16.25
N SER A 17 -2.18 -8.21 15.28
CA SER A 17 -2.07 -7.49 14.01
C SER A 17 -3.07 -7.97 12.95
N HIS A 18 -3.35 -9.28 12.94
CA HIS A 18 -4.26 -9.93 11.99
C HIS A 18 -5.13 -10.94 12.74
N VAL A 19 -6.40 -11.06 12.33
CA VAL A 19 -7.38 -11.94 12.99
C VAL A 19 -7.13 -13.42 12.69
N PHE A 20 -6.49 -13.73 11.57
CA PHE A 20 -6.15 -15.10 11.16
C PHE A 20 -4.64 -15.37 11.33
N PRO A 21 -4.25 -16.64 11.55
CA PRO A 21 -2.85 -17.02 11.57
C PRO A 21 -2.17 -16.66 10.25
N VAL A 22 -1.15 -15.81 10.34
CA VAL A 22 -0.37 -15.40 9.18
C VAL A 22 0.63 -16.49 8.84
N HIS A 23 0.67 -16.85 7.57
CA HIS A 23 1.68 -17.70 6.97
C HIS A 23 2.22 -16.98 5.73
N ASN A 24 3.39 -17.40 5.26
CA ASN A 24 3.96 -16.81 4.04
C ASN A 24 3.03 -17.13 2.85
N VAL A 25 2.51 -16.08 2.22
CA VAL A 25 1.74 -16.17 0.98
C VAL A 25 2.67 -15.74 -0.16
N PHE A 26 3.13 -16.71 -0.94
CA PHE A 26 4.01 -16.46 -2.08
C PHE A 26 3.19 -16.25 -3.36
N ARG A 27 3.72 -15.43 -4.26
CA ARG A 27 3.22 -15.25 -5.62
C ARG A 27 4.12 -16.04 -6.57
N GLU A 28 3.52 -16.73 -7.54
CA GLU A 28 4.26 -17.39 -8.62
C GLU A 28 5.10 -16.40 -9.42
N ASP A 29 6.28 -16.82 -9.89
CA ASP A 29 7.16 -15.98 -10.70
C ASP A 29 6.77 -16.02 -12.18
N VAL A 30 5.61 -15.45 -12.47
CA VAL A 30 5.04 -15.35 -13.82
C VAL A 30 4.93 -13.88 -14.23
N VAL A 31 5.27 -13.59 -15.48
CA VAL A 31 5.10 -12.26 -16.08
C VAL A 31 3.64 -12.07 -16.50
N GLU A 32 2.98 -11.08 -15.91
CA GLU A 32 1.58 -10.73 -16.23
C GLU A 32 1.43 -9.31 -16.80
N ASN A 33 2.50 -8.53 -16.81
CA ASN A 33 2.46 -7.13 -17.21
C ASN A 33 2.39 -6.98 -18.74
N ALA A 34 1.23 -6.56 -19.25
CA ALA A 34 1.07 -6.11 -20.63
C ALA A 34 1.33 -4.60 -20.75
N ASP A 35 1.58 -4.11 -21.97
CA ASP A 35 1.63 -2.67 -22.23
C ASP A 35 0.22 -2.07 -22.12
N GLU A 36 -0.03 -1.38 -21.02
CA GLU A 36 -1.29 -0.67 -20.76
C GLU A 36 -1.04 0.82 -20.51
N ARG A 37 0.02 1.39 -21.08
CA ARG A 37 0.47 2.77 -20.84
C ARG A 37 -0.67 3.79 -20.93
N ASP A 38 -1.49 3.71 -21.97
CA ASP A 38 -2.60 4.65 -22.18
C ASP A 38 -3.66 4.54 -21.06
N LYS A 39 -3.95 3.32 -20.59
CA LYS A 39 -4.90 3.10 -19.47
C LYS A 39 -4.32 3.59 -18.14
N ILE A 40 -3.04 3.34 -17.91
CA ILE A 40 -2.32 3.75 -16.69
C ILE A 40 -2.32 5.28 -16.55
N LEU A 41 -2.13 5.99 -17.66
CA LEU A 41 -2.07 7.45 -17.67
C LEU A 41 -3.44 8.13 -17.80
N ALA A 42 -4.52 7.37 -18.01
CA ALA A 42 -5.86 7.92 -18.25
C ALA A 42 -6.35 8.86 -17.13
N ASN A 43 -5.94 8.60 -15.89
CA ASN A 43 -6.28 9.42 -14.72
C ASN A 43 -5.09 10.24 -14.19
N ALA A 44 -3.97 10.29 -14.91
CA ALA A 44 -2.81 11.07 -14.48
C ALA A 44 -3.18 12.57 -14.42
N PRO A 45 -2.98 13.26 -13.29
CA PRO A 45 -3.23 14.71 -13.20
C PRO A 45 -2.41 15.51 -14.23
N ALA A 46 -1.23 15.02 -14.57
CA ALA A 46 -0.42 15.49 -15.68
C ALA A 46 0.42 14.33 -16.25
N ALA A 47 0.45 14.22 -17.56
CA ALA A 47 1.29 13.26 -18.28
C ALA A 47 2.14 13.98 -19.33
N LYS A 48 3.32 13.45 -19.63
CA LYS A 48 4.18 13.90 -20.73
C LYS A 48 4.94 12.70 -21.29
N GLU A 49 4.91 12.52 -22.61
CA GLU A 49 5.71 11.50 -23.33
C GLU A 49 5.56 10.07 -22.76
N GLY A 50 4.37 9.72 -22.29
CA GLY A 50 4.11 8.40 -21.70
C GLY A 50 4.59 8.24 -20.25
N ALA A 51 4.86 9.33 -19.54
CA ALA A 51 5.22 9.34 -18.12
C ALA A 51 4.31 10.27 -17.31
N PHE A 52 4.19 10.00 -16.01
CA PHE A 52 3.61 10.94 -15.05
C PHE A 52 4.51 12.17 -14.92
N LYS A 53 3.94 13.36 -15.08
CA LYS A 53 4.67 14.62 -14.95
C LYS A 53 4.53 15.12 -13.51
N VAL A 54 5.66 15.30 -12.82
CA VAL A 54 5.74 15.80 -11.44
C VAL A 54 6.69 17.01 -11.32
N PRO A 55 6.53 17.88 -10.31
CA PRO A 55 7.52 18.91 -10.00
C PRO A 55 8.89 18.30 -9.68
N LYS A 56 9.97 19.00 -10.05
CA LYS A 56 11.35 18.58 -9.71
C LYS A 56 11.53 18.62 -8.19
N THR A 57 12.03 17.53 -7.60
CA THR A 57 12.06 17.34 -6.14
C THR A 57 13.16 18.13 -5.42
N VAL A 58 14.28 18.43 -6.07
CA VAL A 58 15.42 19.20 -5.53
C VAL A 58 16.19 19.87 -6.66
N GLU A 59 16.96 20.93 -6.34
CA GLU A 59 17.86 21.60 -7.29
C GLU A 59 19.12 20.78 -7.58
#